data_AF-A0AAU4UPW8-F1
#
_entry.id   AF-A0AAU4UPW8-F1
#
_cell.length_a   1.000
_cell.length_b   1.000
_cell.length_c   1.000
_cell.angle_alpha   90.00
_cell.angle_beta   90.00
_cell.angle_gamma   90.00
#
_symmetry.space_group_name_H-M   'P 1'
#
loop_
_entity.id
_entity.type
_entity.pdbx_description
1 polymer ?
#
loop_
_entity_poly.entity_id
_entity_poly.type
_entity_poly.pdbx_seq_one_letter_code
_entity_poly.pdbx_strand_id
1 'polypeptide(L)'
;MHAIPWDTIHQLARRFNEHDTALGLGREEQWTLQVLKIAEETGEASQAVIGARGTNPRKATAPWSHAHAEVADVAITALVALARMRPDDAAEYLDRHLAAKSANFLPASPPELPAPAEPA
;
A
#
# COMPACT_ATOMS: atom_id res chain seq x y z
N MET A 1 -12.25 0.60 -12.88
CA MET A 1 -11.24 0.14 -11.91
C MET A 1 -10.35 1.34 -11.61
N HIS A 2 -10.36 1.87 -10.38
CA HIS A 2 -9.50 3.00 -10.03
C HIS A 2 -8.08 2.48 -9.82
N ALA A 3 -7.15 2.84 -10.69
CA ALA A 3 -5.74 2.54 -10.53
C ALA A 3 -5.17 3.35 -9.36
N ILE A 4 -4.14 2.81 -8.69
CA ILE A 4 -3.38 3.53 -7.67
C ILE A 4 -2.76 4.78 -8.32
N PRO A 5 -2.91 5.99 -7.75
CA PRO A 5 -2.33 7.22 -8.31
C PRO A 5 -0.82 7.29 -8.01
N TRP A 6 -0.03 6.52 -8.76
CA TRP A 6 1.43 6.41 -8.58
C TRP A 6 2.16 7.75 -8.66
N ASP A 7 1.66 8.72 -9.43
CA ASP A 7 2.20 10.08 -9.46
C ASP A 7 2.20 10.76 -8.09
N THR A 8 1.15 10.56 -7.30
CA THR A 8 1.06 11.10 -5.94
C THR A 8 2.00 10.37 -5.00
N ILE A 9 2.09 9.03 -5.11
CA ILE A 9 3.03 8.23 -4.33
C ILE A 9 4.48 8.64 -4.61
N HIS A 10 4.83 8.86 -5.88
CA HIS A 10 6.16 9.31 -6.28
C HIS A 10 6.46 10.74 -5.80
N GLN A 11 5.47 11.63 -5.79
CA GLN A 11 5.62 12.96 -5.19
C GLN A 11 5.91 12.88 -3.69
N LEU A 12 5.20 12.03 -2.94
CA LEU A 12 5.46 11.81 -1.51
C LEU A 12 6.85 11.21 -1.28
N ALA A 13 7.22 10.18 -2.04
CA ALA A 13 8.54 9.55 -1.97
C ALA A 13 9.68 10.55 -2.21
N ARG A 14 9.55 11.42 -3.23
CA ARG A 14 10.52 12.49 -3.49
C ARG A 14 10.61 13.47 -2.32
N ARG A 15 9.47 13.92 -1.79
CA ARG A 15 9.45 14.86 -0.65
C ARG A 15 10.12 14.27 0.59
N PHE A 16 9.92 12.99 0.88
CA PHE A 16 10.56 12.34 2.03
C PHE A 16 12.06 12.09 1.78
N ASN A 17 12.47 11.72 0.57
CA ASN A 17 13.88 11.63 0.21
C ASN A 17 14.59 13.00 0.35
N GLU A 18 13.97 14.08 -0.14
CA GLU A 18 14.51 15.45 0.00
C GLU A 18 14.70 15.84 1.47
N HIS A 19 13.70 15.54 2.32
CA HIS A 19 13.77 15.79 3.75
C HIS A 19 14.92 15.02 4.42
N ASP A 20 15.00 13.71 4.18
CA ASP A 20 16.01 12.87 4.82
C ASP A 20 17.42 13.15 4.29
N THR A 21 17.57 13.51 3.02
CA THR A 21 18.84 13.98 2.47
C THR A 21 19.29 15.30 3.11
N ALA A 22 18.36 16.21 3.41
CA ALA A 22 18.69 17.44 4.16
C ALA A 22 19.14 17.15 5.61
N LEU A 23 18.74 16.00 6.18
CA LEU A 23 19.23 15.50 7.47
C LEU A 23 20.56 14.74 7.38
N GLY A 24 21.12 14.56 6.18
CA GLY A 24 22.38 13.85 5.95
C GLY A 24 22.26 12.33 5.94
N LEU A 25 21.04 11.77 5.86
CA LEU A 25 20.81 10.33 5.91
C LEU A 25 21.14 9.66 4.58
N GLY A 26 21.84 8.52 4.64
CA GLY A 26 22.14 7.68 3.48
C GLY A 26 20.91 6.95 2.96
N ARG A 27 20.94 6.48 1.70
CA ARG A 27 19.77 5.80 1.08
C ARG A 27 19.28 4.57 1.84
N GLU A 28 20.18 3.74 2.35
CA GLU A 28 19.80 2.53 3.09
C GLU A 28 19.15 2.86 4.43
N GLU A 29 19.62 3.92 5.09
CA GLU A 29 19.03 4.44 6.33
C GLU A 29 17.65 5.03 6.08
N GLN A 30 17.50 5.81 5.00
CA GLN A 30 16.20 6.31 4.53
C GLN A 30 15.18 5.20 4.29
N TRP A 31 15.58 4.14 3.59
CA TRP A 31 14.71 2.98 3.37
C TRP A 31 14.37 2.28 4.67
N THR A 32 15.35 2.11 5.55
CA THR A 32 15.16 1.50 6.87
C THR A 32 14.11 2.26 7.68
N LEU A 33 14.23 3.59 7.77
CA LEU A 33 13.27 4.43 8.48
C LEU A 33 11.86 4.36 7.86
N GLN A 34 11.76 4.37 6.53
CA GLN A 34 10.47 4.24 5.85
C GLN A 34 9.81 2.87 6.09
N VAL A 35 10.59 1.79 6.11
CA VAL A 35 10.08 0.44 6.40
C VAL A 35 9.68 0.33 7.88
N LEU A 36 10.42 0.94 8.80
CA LEU A 36 10.03 1.00 10.21
C LEU A 36 8.70 1.75 10.41
N LYS A 37 8.41 2.77 9.60
CA LYS A 37 7.11 3.46 9.61
C LYS A 37 5.94 2.51 9.34
N ILE A 38 6.11 1.48 8.50
CA ILE A 38 5.06 0.47 8.25
C ILE A 38 4.65 -0.24 9.56
N ALA A 39 5.61 -0.54 10.43
CA ALA A 39 5.32 -1.16 11.72
C ALA A 39 4.54 -0.23 12.65
N GLU A 40 4.84 1.08 12.60
CA GLU A 40 4.10 2.11 13.34
C GLU A 40 2.62 2.15 12.89
N GLU A 41 2.37 2.30 11.59
CA GLU A 41 1.01 2.34 11.02
C GLU A 41 0.25 1.03 11.29
N THR A 42 0.94 -0.12 11.25
CA THR A 42 0.33 -1.42 11.58
C THR A 42 -0.11 -1.47 13.04
N GLY A 43 0.65 -0.82 13.93
CA GLY A 43 0.29 -0.63 15.33
C GLY A 43 -0.97 0.20 15.49
N GLU A 44 -1.08 1.31 14.77
CA GLU A 44 -2.27 2.18 14.77
C GLU A 44 -3.51 1.46 14.23
N ALA A 45 -3.39 0.75 13.11
CA ALA A 45 -4.45 -0.09 12.56
C ALA A 45 -4.91 -1.16 13.56
N SER A 46 -3.98 -1.82 14.24
CA SER A 46 -4.29 -2.80 15.29
C SER A 46 -5.05 -2.17 16.45
N GLN A 47 -4.64 -0.98 16.89
CA GLN A 47 -5.33 -0.24 17.94
C GLN A 47 -6.74 0.19 17.52
N ALA A 48 -6.93 0.64 16.28
CA ALA A 48 -8.22 1.02 15.75
C ALA A 48 -9.18 -0.18 15.67
N VAL A 49 -8.71 -1.36 15.27
CA VAL A 49 -9.50 -2.60 15.30
C VAL A 49 -9.90 -2.97 16.73
N ILE A 50 -8.97 -2.91 17.70
CA ILE A 50 -9.28 -3.15 19.11
C ILE A 50 -10.36 -2.18 19.61
N GLY A 51 -10.24 -0.89 19.24
CA GLY A 51 -11.23 0.13 19.52
C GLY A 51 -12.60 -0.18 18.91
N ALA A 52 -12.63 -0.63 17.65
CA ALA A 52 -13.85 -0.98 16.93
C ALA A 52 -14.54 -2.24 17.48
N ARG A 53 -13.76 -3.19 18.00
CA ARG A 53 -14.29 -4.39 18.66
C ARG A 53 -14.74 -4.15 20.09
N GLY A 54 -14.38 -3.00 20.68
CA GLY A 54 -14.73 -2.66 22.06
C GLY A 54 -14.14 -3.60 23.11
N THR A 55 -13.04 -4.28 22.79
CA THR A 55 -12.46 -5.32 23.66
C THR A 55 -11.62 -4.76 24.80
N ASN A 56 -11.27 -3.46 24.78
CA ASN A 56 -10.54 -2.80 25.86
C ASN A 56 -11.50 -2.12 26.85
N PRO A 57 -11.71 -2.67 28.06
CA PRO A 57 -12.66 -2.11 29.03
C PRO A 57 -12.27 -0.74 29.59
N ARG A 58 -11.06 -0.23 29.28
CA ARG A 58 -10.55 1.08 29.71
C ARG A 58 -10.72 2.18 28.66
N LYS A 59 -11.23 1.87 27.45
CA LYS A 59 -11.41 2.84 26.36
C LYS A 59 -12.83 2.74 25.79
N ALA A 60 -13.36 3.87 25.32
CA ALA A 60 -14.62 3.89 24.58
C ALA A 60 -14.47 3.14 23.25
N THR A 61 -15.58 2.58 22.76
CA THR A 61 -15.64 1.92 21.46
C THR A 61 -15.53 2.94 20.32
N ALA A 62 -14.79 2.62 19.27
CA ALA A 62 -14.63 3.44 18.08
C ALA A 62 -15.44 2.88 16.89
N PRO A 63 -15.79 3.67 15.88
CA PRO A 63 -16.36 3.13 14.64
C PRO A 63 -15.28 2.42 13.80
N TRP A 64 -15.71 1.42 13.02
CA TRP A 64 -14.84 0.70 12.07
C TRP A 64 -14.20 1.60 11.01
N SER A 65 -14.78 2.75 10.71
CA SER A 65 -14.20 3.74 9.78
C SER A 65 -12.82 4.21 10.19
N HIS A 66 -12.51 4.20 11.50
CA HIS A 66 -11.16 4.50 11.98
C HIS A 66 -10.18 3.42 11.51
N ALA A 67 -10.51 2.14 11.69
CA ALA A 67 -9.67 1.04 11.22
C ALA A 67 -9.51 1.04 9.69
N HIS A 68 -10.53 1.45 8.93
CA HIS A 68 -10.40 1.61 7.47
C HIS A 68 -9.37 2.66 7.10
N ALA A 69 -9.35 3.80 7.80
CA ALA A 69 -8.37 4.85 7.59
C ALA A 69 -6.95 4.34 7.88
N GLU A 70 -6.74 3.73 9.05
CA GLU A 70 -5.42 3.21 9.43
C GLU A 70 -4.90 2.12 8.49
N VAL A 71 -5.78 1.24 7.99
CA VAL A 71 -5.38 0.23 6.99
C VAL A 71 -4.97 0.90 5.66
N ALA A 72 -5.63 2.01 5.29
CA ALA A 72 -5.22 2.79 4.13
C ALA A 72 -3.85 3.46 4.36
N ASP A 73 -3.58 3.96 5.58
CA ASP A 73 -2.29 4.56 5.94
C ASP A 73 -1.15 3.54 5.90
N VAL A 74 -1.37 2.30 6.34
CA VAL A 74 -0.43 1.18 6.13
C VAL A 74 -0.15 0.96 4.64
N ALA A 75 -1.20 0.92 3.81
CA ALA A 75 -1.06 0.69 2.37
C ALA A 75 -0.28 1.83 1.69
N ILE A 76 -0.61 3.09 2.00
CA ILE A 76 0.07 4.28 1.49
C ILE A 76 1.54 4.26 1.92
N THR A 77 1.83 3.98 3.18
CA THR A 77 3.19 3.92 3.72
C THR A 77 4.02 2.82 3.06
N ALA A 78 3.42 1.66 2.80
CA ALA A 78 4.08 0.58 2.06
C ALA A 78 4.33 0.93 0.59
N LEU A 79 3.39 1.60 -0.09
CA LEU A 79 3.56 2.07 -1.47
C LEU A 79 4.66 3.13 -1.57
N VAL A 80 4.71 4.07 -0.63
CA VAL A 80 5.79 5.07 -0.54
C VAL A 80 7.14 4.39 -0.29
N ALA A 81 7.21 3.40 0.60
CA ALA A 81 8.42 2.60 0.82
C ALA A 81 8.90 1.95 -0.48
N LEU A 82 7.99 1.31 -1.23
CA LEU A 82 8.32 0.68 -2.50
C LEU A 82 8.81 1.70 -3.54
N ALA A 83 8.16 2.86 -3.65
CA ALA A 83 8.57 3.94 -4.55
C ALA A 83 9.95 4.53 -4.18
N ARG A 84 10.29 4.64 -2.89
CA ARG A 84 11.62 5.09 -2.44
C ARG A 84 12.71 4.07 -2.76
N MET A 85 12.40 2.77 -2.73
CA MET A 85 13.32 1.68 -3.05
C MET A 85 13.44 1.41 -4.55
N ARG A 86 12.38 1.67 -5.32
CA ARG A 86 12.26 1.42 -6.77
C ARG A 86 11.72 2.66 -7.50
N PRO A 87 12.51 3.75 -7.59
CA PRO A 87 12.02 5.02 -8.13
C PRO A 87 11.57 4.95 -9.59
N ASP A 88 12.10 3.98 -10.35
CA ASP A 88 11.89 3.88 -11.79
C ASP A 88 10.78 2.89 -12.19
N ASP A 89 10.49 1.88 -11.35
CA ASP A 89 9.59 0.78 -11.74
C ASP A 89 8.75 0.19 -10.58
N ALA A 90 8.47 0.98 -9.52
CA ALA A 90 7.69 0.52 -8.38
C ALA A 90 6.30 -0.02 -8.77
N ALA A 91 5.62 0.64 -9.72
CA ALA A 91 4.31 0.24 -10.21
C ALA A 91 4.36 -1.11 -10.92
N GLU A 92 5.23 -1.25 -11.92
CA GLU A 92 5.42 -2.47 -12.70
C GLU A 92 5.92 -3.62 -11.83
N TYR A 93 6.75 -3.32 -10.82
CA TYR A 93 7.19 -4.31 -9.85
C TYR A 93 6.02 -4.82 -9.01
N LEU A 94 5.18 -3.92 -8.47
CA LEU A 94 4.02 -4.31 -7.68
C LEU A 94 3.04 -5.14 -8.50
N ASP A 95 2.74 -4.73 -9.73
CA ASP A 95 1.82 -5.43 -10.63
C ASP A 95 2.32 -6.85 -10.93
N ARG A 96 3.60 -6.99 -11.30
CA ARG A 96 4.21 -8.31 -11.52
C ARG A 96 4.20 -9.17 -10.26
N HIS A 97 4.49 -8.57 -9.11
CA HIS A 97 4.51 -9.30 -7.84
C HIS A 97 3.11 -9.78 -7.43
N LEU A 98 2.10 -8.91 -7.59
CA LEU A 98 0.70 -9.23 -7.31
C LEU A 98 0.19 -10.32 -8.25
N ALA A 99 0.48 -10.24 -9.55
CA ALA A 99 0.14 -11.28 -10.51
C ALA A 99 0.76 -12.63 -10.14
N ALA A 100 2.07 -12.65 -9.82
CA ALA A 100 2.76 -13.87 -9.44
C ALA A 100 2.21 -14.48 -8.13
N LYS A 101 1.88 -13.66 -7.13
CA LYS A 101 1.31 -14.14 -5.86
C LYS A 101 -0.12 -14.62 -6.00
N SER A 102 -0.93 -13.97 -6.83
CA SER A 102 -2.34 -14.31 -7.03
C SER A 102 -2.57 -15.50 -7.96
N ALA A 103 -1.63 -15.82 -8.85
CA ALA A 103 -1.75 -16.93 -9.81
C ALA A 103 -2.03 -18.30 -9.14
N ASN A 104 -1.63 -18.48 -7.87
CA ASN A 104 -1.89 -19.72 -7.12
C ASN A 104 -3.29 -19.78 -6.48
N PHE A 105 -4.03 -18.67 -6.45
CA PHE A 105 -5.26 -18.53 -5.70
C PHE A 105 -6.45 -18.06 -6.54
N LEU A 106 -6.19 -17.32 -7.62
CA LEU A 106 -7.22 -16.83 -8.53
C LEU A 106 -7.24 -17.70 -9.80
N PRO A 107 -8.43 -18.00 -10.34
CA PRO A 107 -8.52 -18.70 -11.62
C PRO A 107 -7.86 -17.87 -12.72
N ALA A 108 -7.19 -18.51 -13.68
CA ALA A 108 -6.75 -17.84 -14.89
C ALA A 108 -7.97 -17.20 -15.57
N SER A 109 -7.86 -15.94 -16.02
CA SER A 109 -8.92 -15.32 -16.82
C SER A 109 -9.31 -16.29 -17.95
N PRO A 110 -10.61 -16.59 -18.13
CA PRO A 110 -11.03 -17.39 -19.28
C PRO A 110 -10.55 -16.69 -20.55
N PRO A 111 -10.11 -17.43 -21.59
CA PRO A 111 -9.80 -16.83 -22.87
C PRO A 111 -11.03 -16.05 -23.34
N GLU A 112 -10.82 -14.81 -23.78
CA GLU A 112 -11.85 -13.96 -24.37
C GLU A 112 -12.43 -14.72 -25.56
N LEU A 113 -13.65 -15.26 -25.41
CA LEU A 113 -14.33 -15.95 -26.49
C LEU A 113 -14.49 -14.93 -27.64
N PRO A 114 -14.10 -15.27 -28.87
CA PRO A 114 -14.26 -14.35 -29.99
C PRO A 114 -15.74 -13.94 -30.10
N ALA A 115 -15.97 -12.64 -30.26
CA ALA A 115 -17.31 -12.08 -30.42
C ALA A 115 -18.08 -12.88 -31.48
N PRO A 116 -19.36 -13.24 -31.23
CA PRO A 116 -20.16 -13.95 -32.21
C PRO A 116 -20.19 -13.11 -33.50
N ALA A 117 -19.93 -13.76 -34.64
CA ALA A 117 -20.05 -13.11 -35.94
C ALA A 117 -21.48 -12.56 -36.10
N GLU A 118 -21.59 -11.27 -36.40
CA GLU A 118 -22.87 -10.63 -36.69
C GLU A 118 -23.56 -11.38 -37.85
N PRO A 119 -24.85 -11.75 -37.71
CA PRO A 119 -25.59 -12.33 -38.82
C PRO A 119 -25.89 -11.27 -39.89
N ALA A 120 -25.78 -11.70 -41.15
CA ALA A 120 -25.97 -10.91 -42.37
C ALA A 120 -27.39 -10.38 -42.59
#